data_AF-A0A495EFH5-F1
#
_entry.id   AF-A0A495EFH5-F1
#
_cell.length_a   1.000
_cell.length_b   1.000
_cell.length_c   1.000
_cell.angle_alpha   90.00
_cell.angle_beta   90.00
_cell.angle_gamma   90.00
#
_symmetry.space_group_name_H-M   'P 1'
#
loop_
_entity.id
_entity.type
_entity.pdbx_description
1 polymer ?
#
loop_
_entity_poly.entity_id
_entity_poly.type
_entity_poly.pdbx_seq_one_letter_code
_entity_poly.pdbx_strand_id
1 'polypeptide(L)'
;MKVFTTLSTLLLLSLCTPIFAQTTPSQDSTKQANLLDEQVKMYGSVFSLGGATEEENPVKGATNYLDLLDKLNLSPELKKQVEEIYQLYDTSLDPLKKEELKIRANKMIQDAMAKSASEN
;
A
#
# COMPACT_ATOMS: atom_id res chain seq x y z
N MET A 1 -6.16 36.08 52.57
CA MET A 1 -5.04 35.09 52.56
C MET A 1 -5.45 33.62 52.37
N LYS A 2 -6.67 33.27 51.92
CA LYS A 2 -7.07 31.86 51.70
C LYS A 2 -7.15 31.41 50.23
N VAL A 3 -7.10 32.35 49.28
CA VAL A 3 -7.29 32.08 47.84
C VAL A 3 -5.95 31.85 47.11
N PHE A 4 -4.87 32.48 47.57
CA PHE A 4 -3.53 32.30 46.99
C PHE A 4 -2.91 30.94 47.34
N THR A 5 -3.22 30.39 48.51
CA THR A 5 -2.64 29.12 48.98
C THR A 5 -3.25 27.91 48.28
N THR A 6 -4.50 28.00 47.82
CA THR A 6 -5.20 26.93 47.08
C THR A 6 -4.78 26.85 45.62
N LEU A 7 -4.39 27.98 45.00
CA LEU A 7 -3.95 27.99 43.60
C LEU A 7 -2.55 27.36 43.42
N SER A 8 -1.66 27.53 44.41
CA SER A 8 -0.33 26.87 44.38
C SER A 8 -0.37 25.36 44.59
N THR A 9 -1.38 24.83 45.29
CA THR A 9 -1.48 23.37 45.54
C THR A 9 -2.07 22.63 44.34
N LEU A 10 -2.89 23.27 43.51
CA LEU A 10 -3.44 22.66 42.30
C LEU A 10 -2.41 22.59 41.15
N LEU A 11 -1.43 23.50 41.13
CA LEU A 11 -0.39 23.54 40.09
C LEU A 11 0.72 22.48 40.30
N LEU A 12 0.95 22.03 41.54
CA LEU A 12 2.02 21.05 41.83
C LEU A 12 1.62 19.58 41.58
N LEU A 13 0.32 19.25 41.52
CA LEU A 13 -0.13 17.87 41.25
C LEU A 13 -0.19 17.51 39.75
N SER A 14 -0.06 18.47 38.83
CA SER A 14 -0.11 18.18 37.38
C SER A 14 1.24 17.83 36.76
N LEU A 15 2.34 17.84 37.54
CA LEU A 15 3.70 17.63 37.02
C LEU A 15 4.29 16.25 37.35
N CYS A 16 3.59 15.39 38.10
CA CYS A 16 4.13 14.11 38.57
C CYS A 16 3.39 12.85 38.11
N THR A 17 2.51 12.91 37.11
CA THR A 17 2.08 11.68 36.44
C THR A 17 3.09 11.35 35.34
N PRO A 18 3.91 10.28 35.45
CA PRO A 18 4.50 9.71 34.26
C PRO A 18 3.33 9.18 33.42
N ILE A 19 2.92 9.97 32.43
CA ILE A 19 2.18 9.44 31.30
C ILE A 19 3.18 8.49 30.64
N PHE A 20 3.17 7.22 31.05
CA PHE A 20 3.61 6.15 30.19
C PHE A 20 2.65 6.18 29.01
N ALA A 21 2.93 7.08 28.06
CA ALA A 21 2.35 7.03 26.74
C ALA A 21 2.72 5.63 26.25
N GLN A 22 1.72 4.76 26.29
CA GLN A 22 1.83 3.39 25.88
C GLN A 22 2.14 3.43 24.38
N THR A 23 3.42 3.48 24.02
CA THR A 23 3.89 3.40 22.63
C THR A 23 3.81 1.96 22.15
N THR A 24 2.73 1.25 22.46
CA THR A 24 2.36 0.09 21.67
C THR A 24 1.89 0.69 20.36
N PRO A 25 2.65 0.60 19.24
CA PRO A 25 2.13 1.06 17.96
C PRO A 25 0.83 0.29 17.75
N SER A 26 -0.29 1.01 17.73
CA SER A 26 -1.56 0.45 17.28
C SER A 26 -1.31 0.04 15.83
N GLN A 27 -1.07 -1.25 15.62
CA GLN A 27 -0.85 -1.78 14.29
C GLN A 27 -2.20 -1.70 13.60
N ASP A 28 -2.39 -0.64 12.81
CA ASP A 28 -3.58 -0.47 11.99
C ASP A 28 -3.77 -1.76 11.17
N SER A 29 -4.85 -2.49 11.45
CA SER A 29 -5.16 -3.75 10.80
C SER A 29 -5.79 -3.54 9.43
N THR A 30 -5.97 -2.28 9.01
CA THR A 30 -6.58 -1.94 7.74
C THR A 30 -5.58 -2.14 6.61
N LYS A 31 -6.01 -2.84 5.56
CA LYS A 31 -5.24 -2.96 4.32
C LYS A 31 -5.00 -1.56 3.75
N GLN A 32 -3.75 -1.23 3.46
CA GLN A 32 -3.40 0.05 2.84
C GLN A 32 -3.87 0.09 1.38
N ALA A 33 -4.19 1.30 0.89
CA ALA A 33 -4.55 1.49 -0.51
C ALA A 33 -3.39 1.12 -1.44
N ASN A 34 -3.71 0.49 -2.57
CA ASN A 34 -2.71 0.07 -3.55
C ASN A 34 -2.27 1.27 -4.40
N LEU A 35 -1.01 1.67 -4.26
CA LEU A 35 -0.49 2.86 -4.96
C LEU A 35 -0.48 2.70 -6.48
N LEU A 36 -0.39 1.48 -7.01
CA LEU A 36 -0.45 1.26 -8.46
C LEU A 36 -1.86 1.56 -8.99
N ASP A 37 -2.89 1.17 -8.24
CA ASP A 37 -4.28 1.48 -8.59
C ASP A 37 -4.55 2.97 -8.49
N GLU A 38 -4.03 3.63 -7.45
CA GLU A 38 -4.15 5.08 -7.29
C GLU A 38 -3.40 5.85 -8.38
N GLN A 39 -2.24 5.35 -8.85
CA GLN A 39 -1.54 5.93 -10.00
C GLN A 39 -2.38 5.86 -11.27
N VAL A 40 -3.04 4.74 -11.55
CA VAL A 40 -3.92 4.62 -12.72
C VAL A 40 -5.05 5.64 -12.67
N LYS A 41 -5.73 5.77 -11.53
CA LYS A 41 -6.81 6.75 -11.35
C LYS A 41 -6.32 8.19 -11.51
N MET A 42 -5.16 8.48 -10.91
CA MET A 42 -4.55 9.81 -10.98
C MET A 42 -4.19 10.16 -12.42
N TYR A 43 -3.50 9.27 -13.14
CA TYR A 43 -3.15 9.52 -14.54
C TYR A 43 -4.39 9.64 -15.41
N GLY A 44 -5.38 8.77 -15.23
CA GLY A 44 -6.68 8.89 -15.91
C GLY A 44 -7.27 10.29 -15.75
N SER A 45 -7.34 10.77 -14.52
CA SER A 45 -7.86 12.10 -14.20
C SER A 45 -7.02 13.23 -14.80
N VAL A 46 -5.69 13.15 -14.70
CA VAL A 46 -4.76 14.18 -15.21
C VAL A 46 -4.89 14.32 -16.73
N PHE A 47 -4.93 13.23 -17.47
CA PHE A 47 -5.05 13.27 -18.93
C PHE A 47 -6.44 13.73 -19.38
N SER A 48 -7.50 13.30 -18.70
CA SER A 48 -8.86 13.81 -18.97
C SER A 48 -8.98 15.32 -18.71
N LEU A 49 -8.37 15.83 -17.64
CA LEU A 49 -8.31 17.28 -17.39
C LEU A 49 -7.48 18.03 -18.46
N GLY A 50 -6.48 17.37 -19.04
CA GLY A 50 -5.71 17.86 -20.17
C GLY A 50 -6.45 17.83 -21.52
N GLY A 51 -7.70 17.35 -21.54
CA GLY A 51 -8.54 17.29 -22.73
C GLY A 51 -8.42 16.00 -23.54
N ALA A 52 -7.72 14.98 -23.04
CA ALA A 52 -7.67 13.67 -23.71
C ALA A 52 -9.05 12.99 -23.66
N THR A 53 -9.48 12.46 -24.81
CA THR A 53 -10.60 11.51 -24.89
C THR A 53 -10.25 10.18 -24.21
N GLU A 54 -11.22 9.30 -23.99
CA GLU A 54 -10.98 8.01 -23.32
C GLU A 54 -9.97 7.16 -24.09
N GLU A 55 -10.02 7.20 -25.41
CA GLU A 55 -9.14 6.45 -26.32
C GLU A 55 -7.73 7.04 -26.41
N GLU A 56 -7.60 8.37 -26.29
CA GLU A 56 -6.31 9.07 -26.28
C GLU A 56 -5.63 9.01 -24.91
N ASN A 57 -6.41 8.79 -23.85
CA ASN A 57 -5.89 8.68 -22.50
C ASN A 57 -4.96 7.46 -22.40
N PRO A 58 -3.71 7.61 -21.93
CA PRO A 58 -2.76 6.50 -21.87
C PRO A 58 -3.22 5.36 -20.94
N VAL A 59 -4.11 5.62 -19.99
CA VAL A 59 -4.71 4.55 -19.17
C VAL A 59 -5.98 3.95 -19.78
N LYS A 60 -6.46 4.45 -20.91
CA LYS A 60 -7.61 3.92 -21.68
C LYS A 60 -8.86 3.66 -20.83
N GLY A 61 -9.16 4.57 -19.91
CA GLY A 61 -10.29 4.43 -18.97
C GLY A 61 -10.12 3.35 -17.90
N ALA A 62 -8.91 2.83 -17.67
CA ALA A 62 -8.65 1.84 -16.63
C ALA A 62 -8.95 2.41 -15.23
N THR A 63 -9.51 1.58 -14.37
CA THR A 63 -9.92 1.96 -12.99
C THR A 63 -8.95 1.50 -11.91
N ASN A 64 -8.06 0.56 -12.26
CA ASN A 64 -7.03 -0.01 -11.42
C ASN A 64 -5.89 -0.56 -12.31
N TYR A 65 -4.80 -1.02 -11.70
CA TYR A 65 -3.61 -1.46 -12.43
C TYR A 65 -3.84 -2.73 -13.24
N LEU A 66 -4.61 -3.69 -12.73
CA LEU A 66 -4.90 -4.93 -13.47
C LEU A 66 -5.75 -4.67 -14.73
N ASP A 67 -6.76 -3.81 -14.60
CA ASP A 67 -7.58 -3.34 -15.74
C ASP A 67 -6.73 -2.62 -16.78
N LEU A 68 -5.72 -1.85 -16.35
CA LEU A 68 -4.75 -1.26 -17.25
C LEU A 68 -3.95 -2.33 -18.01
N LEU A 69 -3.44 -3.35 -17.33
CA LEU A 69 -2.72 -4.45 -17.98
C LEU A 69 -3.59 -5.19 -19.01
N ASP A 70 -4.90 -5.32 -18.76
CA ASP A 70 -5.85 -5.90 -19.70
C ASP A 70 -6.04 -5.06 -20.98
N LYS A 71 -5.95 -3.73 -20.85
CA LYS A 71 -6.09 -2.75 -21.95
C LYS A 71 -4.79 -2.51 -22.72
N LEU A 72 -3.66 -2.96 -22.17
CA LEU A 72 -2.35 -2.91 -22.81
C LEU A 72 -2.11 -4.16 -23.64
N ASN A 73 -1.49 -4.00 -24.81
CA ASN A 73 -1.13 -5.11 -25.68
C ASN A 73 0.20 -5.73 -25.24
N LEU A 74 0.21 -6.39 -24.08
CA LEU A 74 1.38 -7.07 -23.51
C LEU A 74 1.43 -8.54 -23.99
N SER A 75 2.64 -9.11 -24.07
CA SER A 75 2.75 -10.56 -24.26
C SER A 75 2.15 -11.30 -23.06
N PRO A 76 1.54 -12.49 -23.25
CA PRO A 76 0.94 -13.23 -22.14
C PRO A 76 1.91 -13.56 -21.00
N GLU A 77 3.18 -13.82 -21.34
CA GLU A 77 4.23 -14.09 -20.34
C GLU A 77 4.55 -12.85 -19.50
N LEU A 78 4.75 -11.69 -20.15
CA LEU A 78 5.04 -10.44 -19.44
C LEU A 78 3.84 -10.00 -18.59
N LYS A 79 2.63 -10.12 -19.12
CA LYS A 79 1.40 -9.80 -18.38
C LYS A 79 1.31 -10.63 -17.10
N LYS A 80 1.51 -11.94 -17.20
CA LYS A 80 1.52 -12.84 -16.05
C LYS A 80 2.57 -12.47 -15.01
N GLN A 81 3.80 -12.15 -15.43
CA GLN A 81 4.87 -11.73 -14.51
C GLN A 81 4.50 -10.45 -13.74
N VAL A 82 3.93 -9.46 -14.44
CA VAL A 82 3.52 -8.20 -13.82
C VAL A 82 2.31 -8.40 -12.90
N GLU A 83 1.35 -9.26 -13.27
CA GLU A 83 0.23 -9.66 -12.40
C GLU A 83 0.71 -10.34 -11.11
N GLU A 84 1.69 -11.23 -11.19
CA GLU A 84 2.27 -11.91 -10.02
C GLU A 84 2.96 -10.91 -9.08
N ILE A 85 3.69 -9.94 -9.63
CA ILE A 85 4.30 -8.84 -8.86
C ILE A 85 3.21 -7.96 -8.21
N TYR A 86 2.16 -7.61 -8.96
CA TYR A 86 1.02 -6.86 -8.42
C TYR A 86 0.37 -7.60 -7.25
N GLN A 87 0.10 -8.89 -7.39
CA GLN A 87 -0.51 -9.70 -6.33
C GLN A 87 0.38 -9.79 -5.09
N LEU A 88 1.70 -9.93 -5.28
CA LEU A 88 2.66 -9.92 -4.17
C LEU A 88 2.62 -8.59 -3.42
N TYR A 89 2.65 -7.48 -4.16
CA TYR A 89 2.55 -6.14 -3.57
C TYR A 89 1.22 -5.93 -2.86
N ASP A 90 0.09 -6.23 -3.52
CA ASP A 90 -1.25 -6.07 -2.95
C ASP A 90 -1.45 -6.89 -1.66
N THR A 91 -0.89 -8.10 -1.61
CA THR A 91 -0.89 -8.95 -0.41
C THR A 91 -0.04 -8.32 0.71
N SER A 92 1.06 -7.65 0.36
CA SER A 92 1.95 -7.00 1.34
C SER A 92 1.32 -5.81 2.06
N LEU A 93 0.31 -5.19 1.45
CA LEU A 93 -0.44 -4.07 2.02
C LEU A 93 -1.43 -4.50 3.10
N ASP A 94 -1.74 -5.80 3.20
CA ASP A 94 -2.64 -6.36 4.21
C ASP A 94 -1.82 -6.96 5.38
N PRO A 95 -1.84 -6.35 6.57
CA PRO A 95 -1.07 -6.82 7.72
C PRO A 95 -1.52 -8.18 8.23
N LEU A 96 -2.72 -8.66 7.87
CA LEU A 96 -3.27 -9.95 8.24
C LEU A 96 -2.81 -11.07 7.29
N LYS A 97 -2.27 -10.73 6.12
CA LYS A 97 -1.87 -11.69 5.08
C LYS A 97 -0.38 -12.00 5.04
N LYS A 98 0.34 -11.78 6.14
CA LYS A 98 1.79 -12.06 6.22
C LYS A 98 2.17 -13.48 5.80
N GLU A 99 1.34 -14.48 6.14
CA GLU A 99 1.64 -15.86 5.77
C GLU A 99 1.40 -16.12 4.28
N GLU A 100 0.32 -15.58 3.72
CA GLU A 100 0.06 -15.62 2.27
C GLU A 100 1.20 -14.93 1.50
N LEU A 101 1.68 -13.79 2.00
CA LEU A 101 2.80 -13.05 1.40
C LEU A 101 4.07 -13.91 1.35
N LYS A 102 4.43 -14.59 2.44
CA LYS A 102 5.61 -15.47 2.47
C LYS A 102 5.49 -16.60 1.44
N ILE A 103 4.32 -17.24 1.35
CA ILE A 103 4.08 -18.32 0.41
C ILE A 103 4.27 -17.82 -1.03
N ARG A 104 3.68 -16.66 -1.37
CA ARG A 104 3.83 -16.05 -2.70
C ARG A 104 5.26 -15.67 -3.01
N ALA A 105 5.96 -15.02 -2.08
CA ALA A 105 7.37 -14.64 -2.25
C ALA A 105 8.27 -15.85 -2.46
N ASN A 106 8.11 -16.89 -1.64
CA ASN A 106 8.90 -18.13 -1.77
C ASN A 106 8.66 -18.82 -3.10
N LYS A 107 7.41 -18.88 -3.57
CA LYS A 107 7.07 -19.46 -4.87
C LYS A 107 7.76 -18.70 -6.00
N MET A 108 7.70 -17.36 -6.00
CA MET A 108 8.35 -16.53 -7.02
C MET A 108 9.88 -16.76 -7.07
N ILE A 109 10.52 -16.89 -5.90
CA ILE A 109 11.96 -17.20 -5.80
C ILE A 109 12.27 -18.61 -6.31
N GLN A 110 11.45 -19.61 -5.95
CA GLN A 110 11.61 -20.99 -6.44
C GLN A 110 11.44 -21.10 -7.95
N ASP A 111 10.43 -20.43 -8.50
CA ASP A 111 10.19 -20.40 -9.95
C ASP A 111 11.36 -19.73 -10.68
N ALA A 112 11.91 -18.64 -10.13
CA ALA A 112 13.11 -17.99 -10.68
C ALA A 112 14.35 -18.90 -10.64
N MET A 113 14.59 -19.59 -9.52
CA MET A 113 15.70 -20.56 -9.40
C MET A 113 15.55 -21.73 -10.38
N ALA A 114 14.33 -22.27 -10.53
CA ALA A 114 14.05 -23.36 -11.46
C ALA A 114 14.30 -22.94 -12.91
N LYS A 115 13.89 -21.72 -13.30
CA LYS A 115 14.16 -21.16 -14.63
C LYS A 115 15.67 -21.03 -14.88
N SER A 116 16.42 -20.43 -13.93
CA SER A 116 17.88 -20.30 -14.04
C SER A 116 18.61 -21.65 -14.08
N ALA A 117 18.08 -22.67 -13.41
CA ALA A 117 18.66 -24.02 -13.45
C ALA A 117 18.34 -24.77 -14.76
N SER A 118 17.23 -24.44 -15.43
CA SER A 118 16.85 -25.05 -16.71
C SER A 118 17.49 -24.40 -17.94
N GLU A 119 17.96 -23.16 -17.81
CA GLU A 119 18.64 -22.39 -18.86
C GLU A 119 20.18 -22.55 -18.83
N ASN A 120 20.72 -23.29 -17.87
CA ASN A 120 22.13 -23.73 -17.78
C ASN A 120 22.27 -25.21 -18.10
#